data_AF-A0A1N7ET93-F1
#
_entry.id   AF-A0A1N7ET93-F1
#
_cell.length_a   1.000
_cell.length_b   1.000
_cell.length_c   1.000
_cell.angle_alpha   90.00
_cell.angle_beta   90.00
_cell.angle_gamma   90.00
#
_symmetry.space_group_name_H-M   'P 1'
#
loop_
_entity.id
_entity.type
_entity.pdbx_description
1 polymer ?
#
loop_
_entity_poly.entity_id
_entity_poly.type
_entity_poly.pdbx_seq_one_letter_code
_entity_poly.pdbx_strand_id
1 'polypeptide(L)'
;MNTSIEVEYWVIDTDGELTSPGELADISERTEREFVEPLFELKTPPCETINELQSSFVEQLDEVLSRAATVDKRLVPLGTPINCGSIDRRPDERGRIQKAVVGENFDYAKYCAGTHIHVEK
;
A
#
# COMPACT_ATOMS: atom_id res chain seq x y z
N MET A 1 3.39 25.34 -3.19
CA MET A 1 2.73 24.40 -2.26
C MET A 1 2.48 23.14 -3.03
N ASN A 2 3.26 22.11 -2.74
CA ASN A 2 3.21 20.85 -3.44
C ASN A 2 2.41 19.85 -2.62
N THR A 3 1.66 19.01 -3.31
CA THR A 3 0.91 17.91 -2.71
C THR A 3 1.28 16.59 -3.35
N SER A 4 1.48 15.55 -2.56
CA SER A 4 1.54 14.16 -3.03
C SER A 4 0.57 13.30 -2.25
N ILE A 5 0.19 12.16 -2.83
CA ILE A 5 -0.69 11.16 -2.21
C ILE A 5 0.02 9.82 -2.17
N GLU A 6 -0.16 9.11 -1.07
CA GLU A 6 0.22 7.71 -0.89
C GLU A 6 -1.07 6.92 -0.59
N VAL A 7 -1.29 5.81 -1.30
CA VAL A 7 -2.49 4.97 -1.13
C VAL A 7 -2.07 3.53 -0.97
N GLU A 8 -2.54 2.92 0.11
CA GLU A 8 -2.29 1.52 0.43
C GLU A 8 -3.46 0.64 -0.05
N TYR A 9 -3.13 -0.52 -0.61
CA TYR A 9 -4.07 -1.52 -1.11
C TYR A 9 -3.73 -2.90 -0.56
N TRP A 10 -4.75 -3.70 -0.26
CA TRP A 10 -4.55 -5.12 -0.02
C TRP A 10 -4.40 -5.85 -1.35
N VAL A 11 -3.39 -6.70 -1.45
CA VAL A 11 -3.16 -7.53 -2.63
C VAL A 11 -3.82 -8.89 -2.42
N ILE A 12 -4.60 -9.32 -3.42
CA ILE A 12 -5.21 -10.65 -3.46
C ILE A 12 -4.83 -11.39 -4.74
N ASP A 13 -4.86 -12.71 -4.69
CA ASP A 13 -4.81 -13.57 -5.87
C ASP A 13 -6.19 -13.68 -6.56
N THR A 14 -6.29 -14.59 -7.53
CA THR A 14 -7.52 -14.83 -8.29
C THR A 14 -8.60 -15.58 -7.51
N ASP A 15 -8.23 -16.29 -6.44
CA ASP A 15 -9.16 -16.97 -5.53
C ASP A 15 -9.69 -16.02 -4.43
N GLY A 16 -9.11 -14.83 -4.32
CA GLY A 16 -9.50 -13.81 -3.35
C GLY A 16 -8.71 -13.87 -2.04
N GLU A 17 -7.64 -14.66 -2.00
CA GLU A 17 -6.78 -14.79 -0.82
C GLU A 17 -5.71 -13.69 -0.80
N LEU A 18 -5.44 -13.17 0.39
CA LEU A 18 -4.36 -12.20 0.60
C LEU A 18 -3.03 -12.81 0.19
N THR A 19 -2.26 -12.08 -0.61
CA THR A 19 -0.97 -12.55 -1.12
C THR A 19 0.05 -11.42 -1.17
N SER A 20 1.33 -11.75 -1.28
CA SER A 20 2.41 -10.76 -1.40
C SER A 20 2.26 -9.91 -2.67
N PRO A 21 2.62 -8.61 -2.67
CA PRO A 21 2.69 -7.81 -3.89
C PRO A 21 3.67 -8.40 -4.92
N GLY A 22 4.73 -9.10 -4.49
CA GLY A 22 5.75 -9.63 -5.39
C GLY A 22 6.31 -8.55 -6.30
N GLU A 23 6.29 -8.78 -7.61
CA GLU A 23 6.81 -7.87 -8.64
C GLU A 23 6.04 -6.55 -8.76
N LEU A 24 4.84 -6.43 -8.18
CA LEU A 24 4.08 -5.17 -8.21
C LEU A 24 4.82 -4.05 -7.48
N ALA A 25 5.53 -4.38 -6.41
CA ALA A 25 6.30 -3.41 -5.64
C ALA A 25 7.66 -3.07 -6.29
N ASP A 26 7.97 -3.66 -7.45
CA ASP A 26 9.22 -3.43 -8.18
C ASP A 26 8.96 -2.76 -9.54
N ILE A 27 7.71 -2.31 -9.82
CA ILE A 27 7.32 -1.67 -11.08
C ILE A 27 8.05 -0.32 -11.24
N SER A 28 8.08 0.49 -10.18
CA SER A 28 8.72 1.79 -10.19
C SER A 28 9.19 2.21 -8.81
N GLU A 29 9.94 3.31 -8.73
CA GLU A 29 10.32 3.97 -7.46
C GLU A 29 9.12 4.53 -6.68
N ARG A 30 7.90 4.43 -7.24
CA ARG A 30 6.65 4.91 -6.64
C ARG A 30 5.81 3.81 -6.01
N THR A 31 6.24 2.57 -6.15
CA THR A 31 5.56 1.39 -5.60
C THR A 31 6.39 0.80 -4.48
N GLU A 32 5.76 0.44 -3.37
CA GLU A 32 6.46 -0.09 -2.20
C GLU A 32 5.74 -1.28 -1.58
N ARG A 33 6.53 -2.09 -0.85
CA ARG A 33 6.02 -3.12 0.05
C ARG A 33 5.87 -2.50 1.43
N GLU A 34 4.70 -2.58 2.02
CA GLU A 34 4.44 -1.89 3.29
C GLU A 34 4.45 -2.86 4.48
N PHE A 35 4.16 -2.32 5.67
CA PHE A 35 4.10 -2.89 7.01
C PHE A 35 3.80 -4.39 7.16
N VAL A 36 2.91 -4.94 6.33
CA VAL A 36 2.54 -6.36 6.32
C VAL A 36 2.63 -6.92 4.91
N GLU A 37 2.88 -8.22 4.82
CA GLU A 37 3.20 -8.85 3.53
C GLU A 37 2.16 -8.62 2.41
N PRO A 38 0.84 -8.64 2.65
CA PRO A 38 -0.14 -8.40 1.57
C PRO A 38 -0.46 -6.92 1.32
N LEU A 39 0.24 -5.99 1.98
CA LEU A 39 0.01 -4.55 1.82
C LEU A 39 0.97 -3.95 0.79
N PHE A 40 0.38 -3.27 -0.17
CA PHE A 40 1.07 -2.59 -1.26
C PHE A 40 0.78 -1.10 -1.18
N GLU A 41 1.80 -0.26 -1.40
CA GLU A 41 1.65 1.19 -1.40
C GLU A 41 2.02 1.77 -2.77
N LEU A 42 1.19 2.71 -3.24
CA LEU A 42 1.45 3.51 -4.43
C LEU A 42 1.54 4.99 -4.05
N LYS A 43 2.56 5.68 -4.56
CA LYS A 43 2.85 7.09 -4.27
C LYS A 43 2.85 7.95 -5.52
N THR A 44 2.39 9.19 -5.45
CA THR A 44 2.64 10.16 -6.52
C THR A 44 3.94 10.95 -6.26
N PRO A 45 4.58 11.50 -7.31
CA PRO A 45 5.45 12.65 -7.10
C PRO A 45 4.68 13.83 -6.46
N PRO A 46 5.41 14.82 -5.89
CA PRO A 46 4.83 16.10 -5.53
C PRO A 46 4.29 16.83 -6.77
N CYS A 47 3.08 17.34 -6.69
CA CYS A 47 2.39 18.08 -7.76
C CYS A 47 2.01 19.49 -7.28
N GLU A 48 1.98 20.48 -8.18
CA GLU A 48 1.67 21.87 -7.83
C GLU A 48 0.15 22.13 -7.83
N THR A 49 -0.60 21.32 -8.58
CA THR A 49 -2.05 21.44 -8.70
C THR A 49 -2.76 20.12 -8.42
N ILE A 50 -4.03 20.21 -8.01
CA ILE A 50 -4.88 19.02 -7.81
C ILE A 50 -5.11 18.26 -9.12
N ASN A 51 -5.19 18.94 -10.26
CA ASN A 51 -5.35 18.27 -11.56
C ASN A 51 -4.11 17.46 -11.94
N GLU A 52 -2.92 17.98 -11.66
CA GLU A 52 -1.67 17.23 -11.83
C GLU A 52 -1.61 16.04 -10.87
N LEU A 53 -1.96 16.23 -9.60
CA LEU A 53 -2.01 15.15 -8.61
C LEU A 53 -2.95 14.02 -9.04
N GLN A 54 -4.16 14.38 -9.50
CA GLN A 54 -5.14 13.43 -10.00
C GLN A 54 -4.63 12.67 -11.22
N SER A 55 -4.09 13.38 -12.21
CA SER A 55 -3.60 12.76 -13.45
C SER A 55 -2.44 11.81 -13.15
N SER A 56 -1.48 12.29 -12.35
CA SER A 56 -0.33 11.51 -11.87
C SER A 56 -0.75 10.24 -11.13
N PHE A 57 -1.73 10.34 -10.23
CA PHE A 57 -2.24 9.17 -9.50
C PHE A 57 -2.90 8.15 -10.43
N VAL A 58 -3.76 8.60 -11.35
CA VAL A 58 -4.47 7.72 -12.29
C VAL A 58 -3.49 7.01 -13.21
N GLU A 59 -2.50 7.73 -13.76
CA GLU A 59 -1.48 7.15 -14.64
C GLU A 59 -0.68 6.05 -13.93
N GLN A 60 -0.22 6.31 -12.71
CA GLN A 60 0.52 5.32 -11.92
C GLN A 60 -0.34 4.12 -11.53
N LEU A 61 -1.60 4.35 -11.14
CA LEU A 61 -2.51 3.27 -10.76
C LEU A 61 -2.86 2.39 -11.97
N ASP A 62 -3.07 2.97 -13.14
CA ASP A 62 -3.35 2.22 -14.38
C ASP A 62 -2.19 1.31 -14.78
N GLU A 63 -0.94 1.78 -14.61
CA GLU A 63 0.25 0.95 -14.83
C GLU A 63 0.28 -0.24 -13.87
N VAL A 64 0.06 0.00 -12.58
CA VAL A 64 0.03 -1.05 -11.55
C VAL A 64 -1.09 -2.06 -11.82
N LEU A 65 -2.30 -1.60 -12.13
CA LEU A 65 -3.45 -2.48 -12.42
C LEU A 65 -3.21 -3.32 -13.67
N SER A 66 -2.60 -2.73 -14.70
CA SER A 66 -2.20 -3.44 -15.91
C SER A 66 -1.20 -4.55 -15.58
N ARG A 67 -0.18 -4.27 -14.74
CA ARG A 67 0.77 -5.30 -14.31
C ARG A 67 0.10 -6.36 -13.46
N ALA A 68 -0.74 -5.98 -12.49
CA ALA A 68 -1.46 -6.90 -11.62
C ALA A 68 -2.28 -7.92 -12.40
N ALA A 69 -2.97 -7.48 -13.45
CA ALA A 69 -3.72 -8.37 -14.35
C ALA A 69 -2.81 -9.40 -15.06
N THR A 70 -1.57 -9.04 -15.41
CA THR A 70 -0.63 -9.97 -16.07
C THR A 70 0.03 -10.98 -15.13
N VAL A 71 -0.03 -10.76 -13.82
CA VAL A 71 0.54 -11.65 -12.79
C VAL A 71 -0.54 -12.28 -11.91
N ASP A 72 -1.79 -12.30 -12.39
CA ASP A 72 -2.95 -12.88 -11.72
C ASP A 72 -3.19 -12.35 -10.30
N LYS A 73 -3.01 -11.03 -10.12
CA LYS A 73 -3.25 -10.31 -8.86
C LYS A 73 -4.31 -9.23 -9.00
N ARG A 74 -4.91 -8.84 -7.88
CA ARG A 74 -5.86 -7.72 -7.79
C ARG A 74 -5.56 -6.87 -6.56
N LEU A 75 -5.99 -5.61 -6.61
CA LEU A 75 -5.88 -4.65 -5.52
C LEU A 75 -7.26 -4.40 -4.90
N VAL A 76 -7.33 -4.35 -3.56
CA VAL A 76 -8.56 -4.12 -2.80
C VAL A 76 -8.48 -2.78 -2.06
N PRO A 77 -9.38 -1.82 -2.35
CA PRO A 77 -9.35 -0.46 -1.81
C PRO A 77 -10.09 -0.34 -0.46
N LEU A 78 -9.84 -1.26 0.47
CA LEU A 78 -10.51 -1.27 1.77
C LEU A 78 -9.51 -0.91 2.88
N GLY A 79 -9.95 -0.10 3.84
CA GLY A 79 -9.13 0.25 5.00
C GLY A 79 -8.83 -0.92 5.95
N THR A 80 -9.51 -2.06 5.78
CA THR A 80 -9.27 -3.32 6.50
C THR A 80 -9.25 -4.48 5.50
N PRO A 81 -8.57 -5.60 5.81
CA PRO A 81 -8.51 -6.74 4.90
C PRO A 81 -9.87 -7.32 4.58
N ILE A 82 -9.99 -7.87 3.37
CA ILE A 82 -11.22 -8.50 2.89
C ILE A 82 -11.52 -9.85 3.56
N ASN A 83 -10.49 -10.55 4.06
CA ASN A 83 -10.61 -11.83 4.75
C ASN A 83 -10.11 -11.72 6.20
N CYS A 84 -10.50 -12.69 7.05
CA CYS A 84 -10.21 -12.68 8.50
C CYS A 84 -9.04 -13.59 8.89
N GLY A 85 -8.13 -13.88 7.94
CA GLY A 85 -6.94 -14.69 8.19
C GLY A 85 -5.92 -14.00 9.09
N SER A 86 -5.02 -14.77 9.70
CA SER A 86 -3.88 -14.17 10.40
C SER A 86 -2.93 -13.54 9.40
N ILE A 87 -2.68 -12.24 9.57
CA ILE A 87 -1.66 -11.52 8.80
C ILE A 87 -0.39 -11.44 9.65
N ASP A 88 0.72 -11.88 9.08
CA ASP A 88 2.04 -11.75 9.70
C ASP A 88 2.67 -10.40 9.35
N ARG A 89 3.32 -9.79 10.35
CA ARG A 89 4.14 -8.60 10.14
C ARG A 89 5.44 -8.98 9.47
N ARG A 90 5.96 -8.08 8.65
CA ARG A 90 7.31 -8.24 8.10
C ARG A 90 8.33 -8.15 9.25
N PRO A 91 9.35 -9.02 9.27
CA PRO A 91 10.33 -9.02 10.34
C PRO A 91 11.31 -7.86 10.13
N ASP A 92 11.07 -6.74 10.80
CA ASP A 92 11.98 -5.60 10.79
C ASP A 92 12.19 -4.98 12.18
N GLU A 93 13.29 -4.24 12.30
CA GLU A 93 13.71 -3.61 13.56
C GLU A 93 12.75 -2.49 14.00
N ARG A 94 12.14 -1.78 13.04
CA ARG A 94 11.17 -0.71 13.31
C ARG A 94 9.94 -1.29 13.99
N GLY A 95 9.38 -2.37 13.47
CA GLY A 95 8.25 -3.11 14.02
C GLY A 95 8.55 -3.71 15.38
N ARG A 96 9.77 -4.22 15.61
CA ARG A 96 10.21 -4.69 16.94
C ARG A 96 10.16 -3.56 17.97
N ILE A 97 10.71 -2.38 17.62
CA ILE A 97 10.72 -1.20 18.49
C ILE A 97 9.29 -0.70 18.74
N GLN A 98 8.48 -0.56 17.68
CA GLN A 98 7.09 -0.12 17.79
C GLN A 98 6.27 -1.05 18.68
N LYS A 99 6.45 -2.38 18.56
CA LYS A 99 5.80 -3.36 19.45
C LYS A 99 6.23 -3.17 20.91
N ALA A 100 7.51 -2.93 21.16
CA ALA A 100 8.02 -2.71 22.52
C ALA A 100 7.46 -1.44 23.17
N VAL A 101 7.12 -0.42 22.36
CA VAL A 101 6.57 0.86 22.83
C VAL A 101 5.04 0.81 22.98
N VAL A 102 4.34 0.29 21.96
CA VAL A 102 2.87 0.33 21.86
C VAL A 102 2.20 -0.88 22.52
N GLY A 103 2.96 -1.97 22.75
CA GLY A 103 2.46 -3.20 23.35
C GLY A 103 1.52 -3.96 22.41
N GLU A 104 0.55 -4.68 22.98
CA GLU A 104 -0.38 -5.54 22.24
C GLU A 104 -1.30 -4.77 21.28
N ASN A 105 -1.53 -3.47 21.52
CA ASN A 105 -2.28 -2.62 20.59
C ASN A 105 -1.65 -2.54 19.20
N PHE A 106 -0.35 -2.80 19.10
CA PHE A 106 0.35 -2.83 17.83
C PHE A 106 -0.08 -4.01 16.94
N ASP A 107 -0.72 -5.03 17.51
CA ASP A 107 -1.25 -6.16 16.76
C ASP A 107 -2.54 -5.82 15.99
N TYR A 108 -3.14 -4.63 16.21
CA TYR A 108 -4.24 -4.13 15.39
C TYR A 108 -3.76 -3.37 14.15
N ALA A 109 -2.58 -2.73 14.22
CA ALA A 109 -2.05 -1.91 13.12
C ALA A 109 -1.85 -2.70 11.82
N LYS A 110 -1.66 -4.02 11.93
CA LYS A 110 -1.49 -4.94 10.79
C LYS A 110 -2.76 -5.22 9.98
N TYR A 111 -3.90 -4.66 10.39
CA TYR A 111 -5.18 -4.81 9.71
C TYR A 111 -5.68 -3.47 9.15
N CYS A 112 -4.80 -2.50 8.95
CA CYS A 112 -5.15 -1.19 8.45
C CYS A 112 -4.46 -0.92 7.11
N ALA A 113 -5.21 -0.35 6.16
CA ALA A 113 -4.71 0.31 4.98
C ALA A 113 -5.15 1.77 4.99
N GLY A 114 -4.26 2.67 4.59
CA GLY A 114 -4.41 4.12 4.68
C GLY A 114 -4.32 4.86 3.36
N THR A 115 -4.69 6.14 3.42
CA THR A 115 -4.37 7.13 2.39
C THR A 115 -3.75 8.32 3.07
N HIS A 116 -2.55 8.70 2.63
CA HIS A 116 -1.79 9.81 3.17
C HIS A 116 -1.72 10.93 2.14
N ILE A 117 -1.92 12.17 2.59
CA ILE A 117 -1.75 13.36 1.76
C ILE A 117 -0.62 14.18 2.39
N HIS A 118 0.45 14.36 1.61
CA HIS A 118 1.60 15.15 2.00
C HIS A 118 1.43 16.55 1.45
N VAL A 119 1.73 17.54 2.28
CA VAL A 119 1.49 18.94 1.97
C VAL A 119 2.72 19.75 2.35
N GLU A 120 3.43 20.25 1.35
CA GLU A 120 4.67 21.00 1.51
C GLU A 120 4.49 22.44 1.01
N LYS A 121 5.10 23.41 1.70
CA LYS A 121 4.99 24.83 1.33
C LYS A 121 6.00 25.23 0.28
#